data_AF-A0A940AUY0-F1
#
_entry.id   AF-A0A940AUY0-F1
#
_cell.length_a   1.000
_cell.length_b   1.000
_cell.length_c   1.000
_cell.angle_alpha   90.00
_cell.angle_beta   90.00
_cell.angle_gamma   90.00
#
_symmetry.space_group_name_H-M   'P 1'
#
loop_
_entity.id
_entity.type
_entity.pdbx_description
1 polymer ?
#
loop_
_entity_poly.entity_id
_entity_poly.type
_entity_poly.pdbx_seq_one_letter_code
_entity_poly.pdbx_strand_id
1 'polypeptide(L)'
;MKRDGTIYRRLAVAVTGLVLLVSAAFAPAPEEAGTIVVDGRTFSANQNCKGDTWKYVADEHTLYLDGFEGMYIDLSTQEEAVIEVTGSNKVTSNLNCPAIMVTGNLQIRGEGTLDVEVTACHSAIYALGGDLLIDHCQLTVKGHGIAEEAAYLLMADDNLTMSGSRISVIDEIDGEGGVAGSLGGDILVGDGTTLMVFSRSKGLASLEGAVRFEGEDTSAEILATESAVYAKSEIAISGTKNVRAESSKPESTAVYCPEGNITISDTLVDICSEGAAMAGKKIEIIGGYIADPFDGEVKEISGMDTVILENTMVKEVHILTGAKPTPTPTPTPSPTPTPTPTPTPQPEVDEGFSVTPRMIVGGVLVIVALCAVAVIVVGKIRGRDE
;
A
#
# COMPACT_ATOMS: atom_id res chain seq x y z
N MET A 1 34.43 -27.76 13.69
CA MET A 1 33.16 -27.39 13.03
C MET A 1 32.89 -25.92 13.28
N LYS A 2 33.17 -25.05 12.30
CA LYS A 2 32.83 -23.62 12.36
C LYS A 2 31.34 -23.49 12.03
N ARG A 3 30.53 -22.96 12.95
CA ARG A 3 29.12 -22.65 12.72
C ARG A 3 29.04 -21.43 11.80
N ASP A 4 28.31 -21.58 10.71
CA ASP A 4 28.24 -20.66 9.60
C ASP A 4 27.36 -19.43 9.97
N GLY A 5 27.97 -18.25 10.05
CA GLY A 5 27.31 -16.99 10.41
C GLY A 5 26.36 -16.45 9.33
N THR A 6 26.27 -17.14 8.20
CA THR A 6 25.42 -16.77 7.06
C THR A 6 23.94 -17.04 7.31
N ILE A 7 23.61 -18.04 8.15
CA ILE A 7 22.23 -18.36 8.52
C ILE A 7 21.65 -17.33 9.50
N TYR A 8 22.47 -16.81 10.43
CA TYR A 8 22.04 -15.79 11.39
C TYR A 8 21.81 -14.41 10.76
N ARG A 9 22.53 -14.05 9.69
CA ARG A 9 22.27 -12.81 8.93
C ARG A 9 20.97 -12.87 8.10
N ARG A 10 20.61 -14.04 7.58
CA ARG A 10 19.32 -14.23 6.87
C ARG A 10 18.13 -14.26 7.82
N LEU A 11 18.31 -14.79 9.04
CA LEU A 11 17.29 -14.68 10.10
C LEU A 11 17.12 -13.23 10.58
N ALA A 12 18.19 -12.43 10.68
CA ALA A 12 18.10 -11.05 11.12
C ALA A 12 17.37 -10.13 10.12
N VAL A 13 17.52 -10.34 8.81
CA VAL A 13 16.82 -9.54 7.79
C VAL A 13 15.35 -9.95 7.67
N ALA A 14 15.04 -11.25 7.77
CA ALA A 14 13.65 -11.73 7.84
C ALA A 14 12.95 -11.28 9.13
N VAL A 15 13.67 -11.18 10.25
CA VAL A 15 13.15 -10.66 11.51
C VAL A 15 13.03 -9.13 11.49
N THR A 16 13.82 -8.39 10.70
CA THR A 16 13.64 -6.92 10.60
C THR A 16 12.43 -6.56 9.73
N GLY A 17 12.15 -7.34 8.67
CA GLY A 17 10.91 -7.21 7.90
C GLY A 17 9.66 -7.70 8.66
N LEU A 18 9.79 -8.74 9.48
CA LEU A 18 8.68 -9.28 10.28
C LEU A 18 8.44 -8.51 11.60
N VAL A 19 9.42 -7.75 12.10
CA VAL A 19 9.27 -6.91 13.32
C VAL A 19 8.71 -5.52 12.98
N LEU A 20 8.81 -5.04 11.73
CA LEU A 20 8.11 -3.83 11.29
C LEU A 20 6.62 -4.07 10.98
N LEU A 21 6.20 -5.32 10.79
CA LEU A 21 4.79 -5.70 10.56
C LEU A 21 4.08 -6.26 11.81
N VAL A 22 4.79 -6.47 12.93
CA VAL A 22 4.21 -7.02 14.16
C VAL A 22 4.54 -6.15 15.37
N SER A 23 4.11 -4.88 15.32
CA SER A 23 3.65 -4.14 16.51
C SER A 23 2.92 -2.83 16.20
N ALA A 24 2.29 -2.67 15.04
CA ALA A 24 1.11 -1.82 14.99
C ALA A 24 -0.02 -2.65 15.60
N ALA A 25 -0.03 -2.75 16.93
CA ALA A 25 -1.31 -2.88 17.61
C ALA A 25 -2.03 -1.58 17.25
N PHE A 26 -2.75 -1.57 16.12
CA PHE A 26 -3.64 -0.48 15.77
C PHE A 26 -4.46 -0.26 17.04
N ALA A 27 -4.31 0.93 17.63
CA ALA A 27 -5.20 1.30 18.72
C ALA A 27 -6.61 1.11 18.15
N PRO A 28 -7.50 0.34 18.80
CA PRO A 28 -8.88 0.24 18.34
C PRO A 28 -9.37 1.66 18.15
N ALA A 29 -9.98 1.95 16.99
CA ALA A 29 -10.44 3.30 16.70
C ALA A 29 -11.23 3.80 17.91
N PRO A 30 -10.93 5.02 18.41
CA PRO A 30 -11.69 5.54 19.53
C PRO A 30 -13.17 5.52 19.14
N GLU A 31 -14.06 5.18 20.09
CA GLU A 31 -15.52 5.16 19.91
C GLU A 31 -16.06 6.59 19.67
N GLU A 32 -15.52 7.26 18.66
CA GLU A 32 -15.83 8.62 18.29
C GLU A 32 -17.14 8.67 17.51
N ALA A 33 -17.68 9.87 17.47
CA ALA A 33 -18.99 10.13 16.94
C ALA A 33 -18.92 10.20 15.40
N GLY A 34 -19.08 9.05 14.75
CA GLY A 34 -19.18 8.92 13.29
C GLY A 34 -18.71 7.58 12.74
N THR A 35 -18.70 6.53 13.56
CA THR A 35 -18.03 5.27 13.25
C THR A 35 -19.04 4.15 13.00
N ILE A 36 -18.74 3.30 12.01
CA ILE A 36 -19.31 1.97 11.84
C ILE A 36 -18.32 0.95 12.42
N VAL A 37 -18.78 0.06 13.30
CA VAL A 37 -18.00 -1.09 13.78
C VAL A 37 -18.77 -2.38 13.56
N VAL A 38 -18.12 -3.35 12.94
CA VAL A 38 -18.60 -4.73 12.85
C VAL A 38 -17.69 -5.61 13.70
N ASP A 39 -18.23 -6.21 14.77
CA ASP A 39 -17.54 -7.14 15.66
C ASP A 39 -18.18 -8.54 15.58
N GLY A 40 -17.69 -9.36 14.62
CA GLY A 40 -17.95 -10.79 14.42
C GLY A 40 -19.41 -11.22 14.17
N ARG A 41 -20.39 -10.51 14.73
CA ARG A 41 -21.86 -10.67 14.70
C ARG A 41 -22.62 -9.41 15.11
N THR A 42 -21.97 -8.42 15.73
CA THR A 42 -22.62 -7.20 16.22
C THR A 42 -22.25 -6.02 15.33
N PHE A 43 -23.25 -5.26 14.93
CA PHE A 43 -23.09 -4.00 14.20
C PHE A 43 -23.45 -2.84 15.14
N SER A 44 -22.57 -1.84 15.24
CA SER A 44 -22.88 -0.57 15.90
C SER A 44 -22.52 0.62 15.01
N ALA A 45 -23.39 1.61 14.99
CA ALA A 45 -23.13 2.91 14.39
C ALA A 45 -23.37 4.01 15.42
N ASN A 46 -22.52 5.03 15.43
CA ASN A 46 -22.66 6.16 16.33
C ASN A 46 -23.67 7.20 15.80
N GLN A 47 -24.24 8.04 16.67
CA GLN A 47 -25.31 9.02 16.38
C GLN A 47 -24.93 10.09 15.33
N ASN A 48 -23.65 10.22 15.02
CA ASN A 48 -23.14 11.21 14.09
C ASN A 48 -22.86 10.65 12.68
N CYS A 49 -23.10 9.37 12.43
CA CYS A 49 -23.22 8.86 11.06
C CYS A 49 -24.48 9.47 10.44
N LYS A 50 -24.37 10.06 9.26
CA LYS A 50 -25.54 10.49 8.47
C LYS A 50 -25.89 9.45 7.41
N GLY A 51 -27.12 9.52 6.93
CA GLY A 51 -27.71 8.53 6.04
C GLY A 51 -28.45 7.46 6.82
N ASP A 52 -29.65 7.10 6.39
CA ASP A 52 -30.51 6.11 7.07
C ASP A 52 -30.64 4.80 6.28
N THR A 53 -29.94 4.71 5.13
CA THR A 53 -30.14 3.69 4.11
C THR A 53 -29.00 2.67 4.02
N TRP A 54 -27.90 2.88 4.73
CA TRP A 54 -26.83 1.90 4.85
C TRP A 54 -27.20 0.79 5.84
N LYS A 55 -26.63 -0.41 5.67
CA LYS A 55 -26.84 -1.58 6.55
C LYS A 55 -25.72 -2.59 6.42
N TYR A 56 -25.45 -3.36 7.48
CA TYR A 56 -24.58 -4.53 7.42
C TYR A 56 -25.38 -5.82 7.42
N VAL A 57 -25.04 -6.75 6.53
CA VAL A 57 -25.64 -8.09 6.42
C VAL A 57 -24.56 -9.13 6.72
N ALA A 58 -24.57 -9.64 7.95
CA ALA A 58 -23.50 -10.52 8.47
C ALA A 58 -23.35 -11.83 7.69
N ASP A 59 -24.46 -12.44 7.25
CA ASP A 59 -24.42 -13.70 6.48
C ASP A 59 -23.80 -13.53 5.08
N GLU A 60 -23.78 -12.30 4.57
CA GLU A 60 -23.19 -11.94 3.27
C GLU A 60 -21.82 -11.27 3.43
N HIS A 61 -21.35 -11.06 4.66
CA HIS A 61 -20.18 -10.23 4.97
C HIS A 61 -20.22 -8.85 4.28
N THR A 62 -21.42 -8.31 4.04
CA THR A 62 -21.62 -7.16 3.15
C THR A 62 -22.13 -5.94 3.90
N LEU A 63 -21.39 -4.83 3.81
CA LEU A 63 -21.82 -3.49 4.20
C LEU A 63 -22.40 -2.77 2.98
N TYR A 64 -23.71 -2.56 2.97
CA TYR A 64 -24.39 -1.74 1.98
C TYR A 64 -24.30 -0.29 2.39
N LEU A 65 -23.71 0.56 1.55
CA LEU A 65 -23.64 2.00 1.72
C LEU A 65 -24.56 2.69 0.71
N ASP A 66 -25.46 3.54 1.22
CA ASP A 66 -26.28 4.45 0.44
C ASP A 66 -26.46 5.73 1.26
N GLY A 67 -25.85 6.83 0.83
CA GLY A 67 -25.93 8.11 1.52
C GLY A 67 -25.14 8.19 2.83
N PHE A 68 -24.19 7.27 3.08
CA PHE A 68 -23.39 7.28 4.30
C PHE A 68 -22.44 8.49 4.34
N GLU A 69 -22.44 9.23 5.44
CA GLU A 69 -21.41 10.22 5.74
C GLU A 69 -20.92 9.99 7.18
N GLY A 70 -19.65 9.62 7.34
CA GLY A 70 -19.06 9.31 8.63
C GLY A 70 -17.54 9.45 8.65
N MET A 71 -16.92 9.05 9.76
CA MET A 71 -15.50 9.18 9.99
C MET A 71 -14.71 7.90 9.74
N TYR A 72 -15.25 6.75 10.12
CA TYR A 72 -14.49 5.50 10.19
C TYR A 72 -15.39 4.27 9.93
N ILE A 73 -14.85 3.28 9.22
CA ILE A 73 -15.49 1.98 8.99
C ILE A 73 -14.52 0.88 9.44
N ASP A 74 -14.82 0.30 10.60
CA ASP A 74 -14.08 -0.80 11.19
C ASP A 74 -14.70 -2.16 10.83
N LEU A 75 -14.01 -2.90 9.98
CA LEU A 75 -14.31 -4.29 9.66
C LEU A 75 -13.12 -5.18 10.05
N SER A 76 -12.24 -4.72 10.94
CA SER A 76 -11.00 -5.43 11.32
C SER A 76 -11.24 -6.78 12.00
N THR A 77 -12.47 -7.09 12.42
CA THR A 77 -12.83 -8.42 12.94
C THR A 77 -13.26 -9.40 11.85
N GLN A 78 -13.39 -8.95 10.60
CA GLN A 78 -13.80 -9.75 9.46
C GLN A 78 -12.56 -10.26 8.70
N GLU A 79 -12.58 -11.54 8.31
CA GLU A 79 -11.58 -12.16 7.41
C GLU A 79 -11.92 -11.96 5.93
N GLU A 80 -13.17 -11.60 5.64
CA GLU A 80 -13.67 -11.25 4.32
C GLU A 80 -14.76 -10.20 4.50
N ALA A 81 -14.77 -9.16 3.66
CA ALA A 81 -15.81 -8.15 3.65
C ALA A 81 -16.07 -7.60 2.25
N VAL A 82 -17.33 -7.30 1.99
CA VAL A 82 -17.77 -6.57 0.80
C VAL A 82 -18.36 -5.23 1.23
N ILE A 83 -17.99 -4.14 0.57
CA ILE A 83 -18.68 -2.86 0.66
C ILE A 83 -19.43 -2.66 -0.65
N GLU A 84 -20.75 -2.76 -0.60
CA GLU A 84 -21.64 -2.51 -1.72
C GLU A 84 -22.03 -1.02 -1.72
N VAL A 85 -21.53 -0.28 -2.70
CA VAL A 85 -21.65 1.17 -2.81
C VAL A 85 -22.78 1.52 -3.78
N THR A 86 -23.80 2.19 -3.25
CA THR A 86 -24.88 2.82 -4.00
C THR A 86 -25.04 4.27 -3.55
N GLY A 87 -25.70 5.12 -4.35
CA GLY A 87 -25.83 6.54 -4.01
C GLY A 87 -24.47 7.23 -3.89
N SER A 88 -24.38 8.22 -3.00
CA SER A 88 -23.15 8.98 -2.72
C SER A 88 -22.74 8.81 -1.27
N ASN A 89 -21.50 8.36 -1.04
CA ASN A 89 -21.00 8.05 0.30
C ASN A 89 -19.68 8.77 0.56
N LYS A 90 -19.45 9.13 1.82
CA LYS A 90 -18.25 9.84 2.25
C LYS A 90 -17.73 9.31 3.58
N VAL A 91 -16.42 9.06 3.64
CA VAL A 91 -15.68 8.72 4.85
C VAL A 91 -14.58 9.76 5.04
N THR A 92 -14.54 10.43 6.19
CA THR A 92 -13.50 11.43 6.49
C THR A 92 -12.84 11.15 7.83
N SER A 93 -11.61 10.65 7.78
CA SER A 93 -10.85 10.29 8.98
C SER A 93 -9.69 11.25 9.23
N ASN A 94 -9.49 11.59 10.49
CA ASN A 94 -8.31 12.27 11.01
C ASN A 94 -7.61 11.42 12.08
N LEU A 95 -7.97 10.14 12.17
CA LEU A 95 -7.43 9.20 13.15
C LEU A 95 -6.06 8.70 12.68
N ASN A 96 -5.19 8.30 13.61
CA ASN A 96 -3.92 7.67 13.27
C ASN A 96 -4.10 6.17 12.92
N CYS A 97 -5.07 5.87 12.05
CA CYS A 97 -5.39 4.53 11.54
C CYS A 97 -6.18 4.62 10.20
N PRO A 98 -6.27 3.54 9.41
CA PRO A 98 -6.93 3.57 8.11
C PRO A 98 -8.42 3.82 8.18
N ALA A 99 -8.95 4.76 7.40
CA ALA A 99 -10.37 5.15 7.44
C ALA A 99 -11.35 3.96 7.19
N ILE A 100 -10.94 3.00 6.36
CA ILE A 100 -11.61 1.73 6.16
C ILE A 100 -10.57 0.61 6.34
N MET A 101 -10.87 -0.36 7.21
CA MET A 101 -9.96 -1.46 7.52
C MET A 101 -10.69 -2.81 7.59
N VAL A 102 -10.09 -3.86 7.01
CA VAL A 102 -10.47 -5.27 7.15
C VAL A 102 -9.23 -6.08 7.49
N THR A 103 -9.35 -7.12 8.33
CA THR A 103 -8.25 -8.08 8.58
C THR A 103 -8.43 -9.31 7.68
N GLY A 104 -8.25 -9.11 6.38
CA GLY A 104 -8.40 -10.12 5.34
C GLY A 104 -8.84 -9.47 4.03
N ASN A 105 -9.65 -10.18 3.25
CA ASN A 105 -10.02 -9.73 1.91
C ASN A 105 -11.10 -8.65 1.97
N LEU A 106 -10.89 -7.55 1.24
CA LEU A 106 -11.85 -6.46 1.09
C LEU A 106 -12.22 -6.28 -0.38
N GLN A 107 -13.50 -6.44 -0.70
CA GLN A 107 -14.06 -6.02 -1.98
C GLN A 107 -14.87 -4.73 -1.81
N ILE A 108 -14.65 -3.74 -2.66
CA ILE A 108 -15.48 -2.54 -2.78
C ILE A 108 -16.09 -2.55 -4.18
N ARG A 109 -17.42 -2.56 -4.27
CA ARG A 109 -18.11 -2.65 -5.56
C ARG A 109 -19.42 -1.89 -5.61
N GLY A 110 -19.98 -1.76 -6.81
CA GLY A 110 -21.32 -1.20 -7.02
C GLY A 110 -21.30 0.19 -7.66
N GLU A 111 -22.41 0.56 -8.29
CA GLU A 111 -22.49 1.71 -9.22
C GLU A 111 -22.49 3.10 -8.56
N GLY A 112 -22.40 3.19 -7.23
CA GLY A 112 -22.37 4.45 -6.48
C GLY A 112 -20.99 5.12 -6.43
N THR A 113 -20.92 6.21 -5.66
CA THR A 113 -19.67 6.92 -5.35
C THR A 113 -19.25 6.70 -3.90
N LEU A 114 -17.94 6.54 -3.68
CA LEU A 114 -17.31 6.49 -2.38
C LEU A 114 -16.14 7.48 -2.35
N ASP A 115 -16.28 8.53 -1.56
CA ASP A 115 -15.21 9.52 -1.32
C ASP A 115 -14.57 9.26 0.04
N VAL A 116 -13.26 8.98 0.08
CA VAL A 116 -12.50 8.76 1.31
C VAL A 116 -11.44 9.85 1.45
N GLU A 117 -11.49 10.61 2.54
CA GLU A 117 -10.55 11.70 2.83
C GLU A 117 -9.84 11.42 4.16
N VAL A 118 -8.50 11.47 4.15
CA VAL A 118 -7.66 11.26 5.34
C VAL A 118 -6.69 12.42 5.56
N THR A 119 -6.49 12.84 6.82
CA THR A 119 -5.63 14.00 7.17
C THR A 119 -4.48 13.71 8.14
N ALA A 120 -4.48 12.52 8.76
CA ALA A 120 -3.45 12.09 9.71
C ALA A 120 -3.23 10.56 9.69
N CYS A 121 -3.72 9.87 8.65
CA CYS A 121 -3.83 8.42 8.62
C CYS A 121 -2.67 7.76 7.86
N HIS A 122 -2.28 6.55 8.29
CA HIS A 122 -1.38 5.63 7.58
C HIS A 122 -1.91 5.13 6.22
N SER A 123 -3.22 4.95 6.07
CA SER A 123 -3.87 4.55 4.80
C SER A 123 -5.27 5.13 4.75
N ALA A 124 -5.89 5.18 3.58
CA ALA A 124 -7.32 5.46 3.50
C ALA A 124 -8.13 4.16 3.57
N ILE A 125 -7.72 3.15 2.82
CA ILE A 125 -8.35 1.85 2.73
C ILE A 125 -7.27 0.79 2.85
N TYR A 126 -7.43 -0.15 3.78
CA TYR A 126 -6.45 -1.21 4.01
C TYR A 126 -7.12 -2.59 4.18
N ALA A 127 -6.73 -3.53 3.31
CA ALA A 127 -6.90 -4.97 3.50
C ALA A 127 -5.66 -5.56 4.20
N LEU A 128 -5.70 -5.61 5.53
CA LEU A 128 -4.61 -6.14 6.35
C LEU A 128 -4.59 -7.68 6.27
N GLY A 129 -3.49 -8.24 5.78
CA GLY A 129 -3.34 -9.68 5.58
C GLY A 129 -4.20 -10.29 4.48
N GLY A 130 -4.66 -9.49 3.49
CA GLY A 130 -5.46 -9.99 2.39
C GLY A 130 -5.46 -9.10 1.15
N ASP A 131 -6.35 -9.45 0.22
CA ASP A 131 -6.53 -8.79 -1.07
C ASP A 131 -7.46 -7.57 -0.96
N LEU A 132 -7.16 -6.51 -1.72
CA LEU A 132 -8.07 -5.38 -1.96
C LEU A 132 -8.58 -5.43 -3.41
N LEU A 133 -9.88 -5.63 -3.59
CA LEU A 133 -10.55 -5.62 -4.89
C LEU A 133 -11.49 -4.43 -5.00
N ILE A 134 -11.29 -3.60 -6.02
CA ILE A 134 -12.15 -2.46 -6.36
C ILE A 134 -12.80 -2.75 -7.71
N ASP A 135 -14.11 -2.97 -7.72
CA ASP A 135 -14.82 -3.54 -8.86
C ASP A 135 -16.10 -2.77 -9.20
N HIS A 136 -16.21 -2.24 -10.43
CA HIS A 136 -17.40 -1.52 -10.91
C HIS A 136 -17.89 -0.36 -10.01
N CYS A 137 -16.99 0.43 -9.40
CA CYS A 137 -17.36 1.56 -8.56
C CYS A 137 -16.65 2.88 -8.93
N GLN A 138 -17.18 4.01 -8.42
CA GLN A 138 -16.51 5.30 -8.49
C GLN A 138 -15.87 5.61 -7.14
N LEU A 139 -14.54 5.59 -7.09
CA LEU A 139 -13.77 5.76 -5.87
C LEU A 139 -12.88 7.00 -5.96
N THR A 140 -13.05 7.93 -5.03
CA THR A 140 -12.12 9.05 -4.83
C THR A 140 -11.42 8.86 -3.49
N VAL A 141 -10.09 8.89 -3.48
CA VAL A 141 -9.30 8.86 -2.25
C VAL A 141 -8.39 10.07 -2.19
N LYS A 142 -8.39 10.77 -1.06
CA LYS A 142 -7.52 11.92 -0.83
C LYS A 142 -6.79 11.80 0.49
N GLY A 143 -5.48 11.93 0.46
CA GLY A 143 -4.63 12.05 1.64
C GLY A 143 -4.01 13.43 1.71
N HIS A 144 -4.03 14.04 2.89
CA HIS A 144 -3.30 15.27 3.17
C HIS A 144 -2.57 15.13 4.51
N GLY A 145 -1.45 15.84 4.69
CA GLY A 145 -0.78 15.94 5.98
C GLY A 145 0.64 15.39 5.96
N ILE A 146 1.10 14.89 7.10
CA ILE A 146 2.44 14.34 7.29
C ILE A 146 2.28 12.92 7.85
N ALA A 147 2.89 11.93 7.21
CA ALA A 147 2.95 10.56 7.74
C ALA A 147 4.32 10.29 8.35
N GLU A 148 4.34 9.73 9.56
CA GLU A 148 5.57 9.34 10.25
C GLU A 148 6.18 8.04 9.68
N GLU A 149 5.40 7.25 8.93
CA GLU A 149 5.77 5.95 8.36
C GLU A 149 5.25 5.77 6.93
N ALA A 150 5.75 4.74 6.24
CA ALA A 150 5.36 4.46 4.87
C ALA A 150 3.88 4.09 4.72
N ALA A 151 3.15 4.97 4.06
CA ALA A 151 1.70 4.94 3.94
C ALA A 151 1.28 4.83 2.48
N TYR A 152 0.42 3.85 2.15
CA TYR A 152 -0.31 3.84 0.88
C TYR A 152 -1.78 4.17 1.13
N LEU A 153 -2.35 5.05 0.31
CA LEU A 153 -3.76 5.41 0.45
C LEU A 153 -4.67 4.22 0.15
N LEU A 154 -4.35 3.44 -0.88
CA LEU A 154 -4.90 2.12 -1.13
C LEU A 154 -3.85 1.08 -0.78
N MET A 155 -4.12 0.23 0.21
CA MET A 155 -3.14 -0.72 0.71
C MET A 155 -3.71 -2.13 0.78
N ALA A 156 -2.94 -3.09 0.27
CA ALA A 156 -3.17 -4.52 0.43
C ALA A 156 -1.86 -5.20 0.85
N ASP A 157 -1.94 -6.13 1.79
CA ASP A 157 -0.79 -6.98 2.10
C ASP A 157 -0.53 -7.97 0.97
N ASP A 158 -1.60 -8.49 0.34
CA ASP A 158 -1.51 -9.38 -0.82
C ASP A 158 -1.81 -8.59 -2.10
N ASN A 159 -2.83 -8.93 -2.90
CA ASN A 159 -3.05 -8.33 -4.20
C ASN A 159 -3.95 -7.09 -4.14
N LEU A 160 -3.67 -6.12 -5.00
CA LEU A 160 -4.57 -5.00 -5.27
C LEU A 160 -5.11 -5.13 -6.70
N THR A 161 -6.42 -5.30 -6.85
CA THR A 161 -7.07 -5.40 -8.15
C THR A 161 -8.10 -4.29 -8.34
N MET A 162 -8.06 -3.67 -9.51
CA MET A 162 -9.00 -2.62 -9.94
C MET A 162 -9.61 -3.04 -11.28
N SER A 163 -10.93 -3.15 -11.36
CA SER A 163 -11.64 -3.55 -12.59
C SER A 163 -12.93 -2.75 -12.76
N GLY A 164 -13.26 -2.39 -14.01
CA GLY A 164 -14.52 -1.71 -14.36
C GLY A 164 -14.79 -0.39 -13.61
N SER A 165 -13.78 0.20 -12.99
CA SER A 165 -13.94 1.26 -11.98
C SER A 165 -13.37 2.60 -12.46
N ARG A 166 -13.92 3.69 -11.92
CA ARG A 166 -13.33 5.02 -12.07
C ARG A 166 -12.69 5.44 -10.76
N ILE A 167 -11.37 5.49 -10.72
CA ILE A 167 -10.62 5.67 -9.49
C ILE A 167 -9.74 6.91 -9.59
N SER A 168 -9.88 7.81 -8.64
CA SER A 168 -9.06 9.01 -8.51
C SER A 168 -8.39 9.01 -7.15
N VAL A 169 -7.06 9.00 -7.11
CA VAL A 169 -6.31 9.06 -5.86
C VAL A 169 -5.36 10.26 -5.85
N ILE A 170 -5.48 11.08 -4.82
CA ILE A 170 -4.71 12.29 -4.63
C ILE A 170 -3.95 12.17 -3.32
N ASP A 171 -2.64 12.02 -3.41
CA ASP A 171 -1.73 11.92 -2.29
C ASP A 171 -0.93 13.22 -2.14
N GLU A 172 -1.37 14.02 -1.19
CA GLU A 172 -0.69 15.20 -0.67
C GLU A 172 -0.12 14.93 0.74
N ILE A 173 0.23 13.68 1.05
CA ILE A 173 0.90 13.33 2.30
C ILE A 173 2.42 13.48 2.10
N ASP A 174 3.06 14.21 3.02
CA ASP A 174 4.52 14.28 3.08
C ASP A 174 5.03 13.08 3.88
N GLY A 175 5.78 12.17 3.25
CA GLY A 175 6.32 10.97 3.90
C GLY A 175 7.03 10.02 2.91
N GLU A 176 7.63 8.95 3.43
CA GLU A 176 7.92 7.77 2.59
C GLU A 176 6.55 7.10 2.32
N GLY A 177 6.28 6.55 1.14
CA GLY A 177 4.95 6.00 0.82
C GLY A 177 4.55 6.19 -0.62
N GLY A 178 3.27 5.97 -0.92
CA GLY A 178 2.73 6.20 -2.25
C GLY A 178 1.22 6.14 -2.30
N VAL A 179 0.68 6.04 -3.51
CA VAL A 179 -0.77 6.09 -3.72
C VAL A 179 -1.43 4.73 -3.58
N ALA A 180 -0.89 3.72 -4.26
CA ALA A 180 -1.43 2.36 -4.20
C ALA A 180 -0.31 1.35 -4.02
N GLY A 181 -0.42 0.57 -2.94
CA GLY A 181 0.63 -0.34 -2.50
C GLY A 181 0.12 -1.77 -2.35
N SER A 182 0.86 -2.69 -2.94
CA SER A 182 0.79 -4.12 -2.61
C SER A 182 2.12 -4.52 -1.98
N LEU A 183 2.07 -5.05 -0.75
CA LEU A 183 3.29 -5.39 0.00
C LEU A 183 3.88 -6.74 -0.41
N GLY A 184 3.03 -7.75 -0.61
CA GLY A 184 3.41 -9.13 -0.90
C GLY A 184 2.93 -9.66 -2.25
N GLY A 185 2.01 -8.97 -2.92
CA GLY A 185 1.31 -9.45 -4.11
C GLY A 185 1.46 -8.56 -5.34
N ASP A 186 0.54 -8.75 -6.28
CA ASP A 186 0.48 -8.02 -7.54
C ASP A 186 -0.47 -6.82 -7.46
N ILE A 187 -0.24 -5.83 -8.34
CA ILE A 187 -1.23 -4.79 -8.66
C ILE A 187 -1.75 -5.06 -10.08
N LEU A 188 -3.07 -5.22 -10.22
CA LEU A 188 -3.74 -5.36 -11.52
C LEU A 188 -4.71 -4.19 -11.75
N VAL A 189 -4.48 -3.44 -12.81
CA VAL A 189 -5.44 -2.47 -13.38
C VAL A 189 -6.06 -3.11 -14.62
N GLY A 190 -7.20 -3.76 -14.41
CA GLY A 190 -7.90 -4.57 -15.41
C GLY A 190 -8.93 -3.78 -16.22
N ASP A 191 -9.57 -4.49 -17.15
CA ASP A 191 -10.43 -3.92 -18.18
C ASP A 191 -11.54 -2.98 -17.67
N GLY A 192 -11.88 -1.98 -18.47
CA GLY A 192 -12.88 -0.97 -18.15
C GLY A 192 -12.48 0.02 -17.04
N THR A 193 -11.22 0.01 -16.59
CA THR A 193 -10.76 0.88 -15.50
C THR A 193 -10.23 2.22 -16.02
N THR A 194 -10.67 3.32 -15.41
CA THR A 194 -10.03 4.64 -15.54
C THR A 194 -9.35 4.99 -14.22
N LEU A 195 -8.02 5.02 -14.21
CA LEU A 195 -7.21 5.33 -13.04
C LEU A 195 -6.54 6.71 -13.19
N MET A 196 -6.75 7.59 -12.24
CA MET A 196 -6.09 8.89 -12.16
C MET A 196 -5.37 9.03 -10.82
N VAL A 197 -4.06 9.23 -10.85
CA VAL A 197 -3.20 9.27 -9.68
C VAL A 197 -2.36 10.54 -9.71
N PHE A 198 -2.40 11.27 -8.60
CA PHE A 198 -1.47 12.36 -8.31
C PHE A 198 -0.82 12.08 -6.95
N SER A 199 0.51 11.99 -6.89
CA SER A 199 1.24 11.73 -5.65
C SER A 199 2.42 12.67 -5.49
N ARG A 200 2.60 13.19 -4.27
CA ARG A 200 3.85 13.85 -3.85
C ARG A 200 4.98 12.87 -3.53
N SER A 201 4.71 11.57 -3.57
CA SER A 201 5.64 10.47 -3.27
C SER A 201 5.70 9.48 -4.45
N LYS A 202 5.35 8.20 -4.27
CA LYS A 202 5.30 7.18 -5.34
C LYS A 202 3.87 6.99 -5.85
N GLY A 203 3.73 6.63 -7.13
CA GLY A 203 2.44 6.27 -7.72
C GLY A 203 1.98 4.87 -7.27
N LEU A 204 2.06 3.91 -8.19
CA LEU A 204 1.78 2.50 -7.91
C LEU A 204 3.06 1.76 -7.51
N ALA A 205 3.01 0.96 -6.45
CA ALA A 205 4.14 0.20 -5.99
C ALA A 205 3.75 -1.22 -5.55
N SER A 206 4.18 -2.23 -6.31
CA SER A 206 4.22 -3.62 -5.83
C SER A 206 5.63 -3.93 -5.30
N LEU A 207 5.74 -4.24 -4.00
CA LEU A 207 7.03 -4.43 -3.35
C LEU A 207 7.64 -5.80 -3.56
N GLU A 208 6.82 -6.82 -3.81
CA GLU A 208 7.29 -8.20 -4.05
C GLU A 208 6.78 -8.80 -5.36
N GLY A 209 5.71 -8.23 -5.94
CA GLY A 209 5.06 -8.75 -7.14
C GLY A 209 5.18 -7.84 -8.36
N ALA A 210 4.18 -7.98 -9.22
CA ALA A 210 4.07 -7.35 -10.53
C ALA A 210 3.11 -6.16 -10.51
N VAL A 211 3.23 -5.28 -11.50
CA VAL A 211 2.19 -4.31 -11.85
C VAL A 211 1.74 -4.58 -13.28
N ARG A 212 0.43 -4.82 -13.49
CA ARG A 212 -0.16 -5.12 -14.79
C ARG A 212 -1.28 -4.14 -15.15
N PHE A 213 -1.27 -3.70 -16.41
CA PHE A 213 -2.35 -2.94 -17.03
C PHE A 213 -2.87 -3.71 -18.22
N GLU A 214 -4.16 -4.04 -18.22
CA GLU A 214 -4.78 -4.92 -19.20
C GLU A 214 -6.19 -4.44 -19.58
N GLY A 215 -6.61 -4.71 -20.82
CA GLY A 215 -7.97 -4.46 -21.30
C GLY A 215 -8.12 -3.21 -22.18
N GLU A 216 -8.86 -3.35 -23.29
CA GLU A 216 -8.95 -2.33 -24.36
C GLU A 216 -9.57 -1.02 -23.89
N ASP A 217 -10.40 -1.05 -22.84
CA ASP A 217 -11.04 0.13 -22.27
C ASP A 217 -10.29 0.70 -21.05
N THR A 218 -9.13 0.13 -20.71
CA THR A 218 -8.30 0.58 -19.58
C THR A 218 -7.48 1.82 -19.92
N SER A 219 -7.57 2.83 -19.06
CA SER A 219 -6.72 4.03 -19.12
C SER A 219 -6.15 4.37 -17.74
N ALA A 220 -4.88 4.76 -17.69
CA ALA A 220 -4.23 5.18 -16.46
C ALA A 220 -3.40 6.44 -16.68
N GLU A 221 -3.55 7.44 -15.82
CA GLU A 221 -2.69 8.62 -15.75
C GLU A 221 -2.12 8.73 -14.34
N ILE A 222 -0.80 8.56 -14.22
CA ILE A 222 -0.09 8.45 -12.94
C ILE A 222 1.01 9.49 -12.90
N LEU A 223 0.82 10.52 -12.08
CA LEU A 223 1.80 11.57 -11.82
C LEU A 223 2.32 11.41 -10.41
N ALA A 224 3.63 11.21 -10.27
CA ALA A 224 4.29 11.04 -9.00
C ALA A 224 5.56 11.89 -8.92
N THR A 225 5.99 12.25 -7.71
CA THR A 225 7.31 12.86 -7.53
C THR A 225 8.40 11.82 -7.82
N GLU A 226 8.30 10.64 -7.22
CA GLU A 226 9.24 9.53 -7.44
C GLU A 226 8.78 8.64 -8.62
N SER A 227 8.97 7.32 -8.54
CA SER A 227 8.46 6.39 -9.54
C SER A 227 6.94 6.45 -9.62
N ALA A 228 6.42 6.65 -10.84
CA ALA A 228 5.00 6.53 -11.14
C ALA A 228 4.56 5.06 -11.07
N VAL A 229 5.37 4.15 -11.61
CA VAL A 229 5.12 2.71 -11.55
C VAL A 229 6.38 2.00 -11.06
N TYR A 230 6.25 1.30 -9.94
CA TYR A 230 7.27 0.43 -9.38
C TYR A 230 6.74 -1.00 -9.22
N ALA A 231 7.49 -1.98 -9.69
CA ALA A 231 7.22 -3.39 -9.41
C ALA A 231 8.53 -4.13 -9.25
N LYS A 232 8.63 -5.02 -8.26
CA LYS A 232 9.87 -5.80 -8.09
C LYS A 232 10.05 -6.84 -9.21
N SER A 233 8.99 -7.58 -9.55
CA SER A 233 9.11 -8.80 -10.36
C SER A 233 8.75 -8.63 -11.84
N GLU A 234 7.79 -7.78 -12.18
CA GLU A 234 7.35 -7.55 -13.57
C GLU A 234 6.53 -6.26 -13.70
N ILE A 235 6.68 -5.56 -14.82
CA ILE A 235 5.72 -4.55 -15.27
C ILE A 235 5.21 -4.97 -16.65
N ALA A 236 3.90 -5.16 -16.79
CA ALA A 236 3.27 -5.53 -18.05
C ALA A 236 2.16 -4.53 -18.42
N ILE A 237 2.19 -4.05 -19.65
CA ILE A 237 1.15 -3.20 -20.22
C ILE A 237 0.73 -3.84 -21.54
N SER A 238 -0.51 -4.31 -21.63
CA SER A 238 -0.96 -5.07 -22.80
C SER A 238 -2.38 -4.72 -23.21
N GLY A 239 -2.55 -4.35 -24.48
CA GLY A 239 -3.85 -4.12 -25.09
C GLY A 239 -4.69 -3.08 -24.36
N THR A 240 -4.08 -2.03 -23.81
CA THR A 240 -4.78 -0.94 -23.10
C THR A 240 -4.96 0.28 -23.98
N LYS A 241 -5.97 1.10 -23.65
CA LYS A 241 -6.25 2.34 -24.40
C LYS A 241 -5.09 3.34 -24.31
N ASN A 242 -4.63 3.62 -23.10
CA ASN A 242 -3.44 4.41 -22.84
C ASN A 242 -2.93 4.22 -21.41
N VAL A 243 -1.63 4.43 -21.22
CA VAL A 243 -1.02 4.58 -19.89
C VAL A 243 -0.08 5.78 -19.94
N ARG A 244 -0.25 6.73 -19.03
CA ARG A 244 0.67 7.84 -18.81
C ARG A 244 1.34 7.68 -17.46
N ALA A 245 2.67 7.69 -17.44
CA ALA A 245 3.48 7.58 -16.24
C ALA A 245 4.46 8.77 -16.18
N GLU A 246 4.32 9.61 -15.15
CA GLU A 246 5.11 10.81 -14.98
C GLU A 246 5.86 10.82 -13.64
N SER A 247 7.16 11.08 -13.70
CA SER A 247 8.02 11.30 -12.52
C SER A 247 8.69 12.66 -12.58
N SER A 248 8.59 13.46 -11.51
CA SER A 248 9.18 14.81 -11.48
C SER A 248 10.50 14.92 -10.72
N LYS A 249 11.04 13.82 -10.16
CA LYS A 249 12.32 13.84 -9.42
C LYS A 249 13.49 13.45 -10.34
N PRO A 250 14.51 14.30 -10.56
CA PRO A 250 15.61 14.06 -11.51
C PRO A 250 16.39 12.75 -11.34
N GLU A 251 16.48 12.24 -10.11
CA GLU A 251 17.17 10.98 -9.80
C GLU A 251 16.24 9.76 -9.81
N SER A 252 14.94 9.95 -10.05
CA SER A 252 13.96 8.88 -10.08
C SER A 252 13.77 8.32 -11.49
N THR A 253 13.36 7.06 -11.55
CA THR A 253 12.92 6.43 -12.79
C THR A 253 11.40 6.36 -12.79
N ALA A 254 10.75 6.85 -13.86
CA ALA A 254 9.28 6.90 -13.92
C ALA A 254 8.65 5.50 -13.88
N VAL A 255 9.18 4.57 -14.68
CA VAL A 255 8.78 3.15 -14.68
C VAL A 255 9.97 2.28 -14.29
N TYR A 256 9.92 1.69 -13.09
CA TYR A 256 11.08 1.00 -12.51
C TYR A 256 10.77 -0.44 -12.10
N CYS A 257 11.52 -1.38 -12.69
CA CYS A 257 11.41 -2.81 -12.39
C CYS A 257 12.79 -3.44 -12.13
N PRO A 258 13.34 -3.30 -10.91
CA PRO A 258 14.75 -3.59 -10.62
C PRO A 258 15.17 -5.05 -10.84
N GLU A 259 14.29 -6.01 -10.57
CA GLU A 259 14.61 -7.45 -10.64
C GLU A 259 13.90 -8.15 -11.81
N GLY A 260 12.99 -7.44 -12.46
CA GLY A 260 12.00 -7.98 -13.36
C GLY A 260 12.06 -7.46 -14.79
N ASN A 261 11.11 -7.93 -15.58
CA ASN A 261 10.97 -7.55 -16.98
C ASN A 261 9.92 -6.46 -17.13
N ILE A 262 10.11 -5.59 -18.11
CA ILE A 262 9.10 -4.63 -18.55
C ILE A 262 8.64 -5.04 -19.94
N THR A 263 7.35 -5.31 -20.10
CA THR A 263 6.73 -5.67 -21.38
C THR A 263 5.63 -4.69 -21.72
N ILE A 264 5.72 -4.07 -22.90
CA ILE A 264 4.67 -3.20 -23.44
C ILE A 264 4.22 -3.79 -24.77
N SER A 265 2.94 -4.08 -24.90
CA SER A 265 2.35 -4.66 -26.12
C SER A 265 1.07 -3.94 -26.53
N ASP A 266 0.98 -3.60 -27.81
CA ASP A 266 -0.24 -3.08 -28.46
C ASP A 266 -0.92 -1.93 -27.68
N THR A 267 -0.12 -1.02 -27.11
CA THR A 267 -0.59 0.08 -26.24
C THR A 267 0.20 1.37 -26.50
N LEU A 268 -0.48 2.52 -26.47
CA LEU A 268 0.17 3.84 -26.38
C LEU A 268 0.58 4.13 -24.93
N VAL A 269 1.88 4.28 -24.66
CA VAL A 269 2.40 4.60 -23.32
C VAL A 269 3.14 5.93 -23.37
N ASP A 270 2.65 6.92 -22.62
CA ASP A 270 3.30 8.22 -22.47
C ASP A 270 4.15 8.22 -21.21
N ILE A 271 5.45 8.43 -21.32
CA ILE A 271 6.36 8.39 -20.17
C ILE A 271 7.11 9.71 -20.11
N CYS A 272 6.78 10.49 -19.09
CA CYS A 272 7.51 11.69 -18.74
C CYS A 272 8.36 11.41 -17.51
N SER A 273 9.62 11.83 -17.51
CA SER A 273 10.45 11.77 -16.31
C SER A 273 11.30 13.03 -16.23
N GLU A 274 11.70 13.50 -15.06
CA GLU A 274 12.86 14.40 -14.96
C GLU A 274 14.18 13.62 -15.02
N GLY A 275 14.17 12.35 -14.62
CA GLY A 275 15.30 11.42 -14.66
C GLY A 275 15.21 10.40 -15.79
N ALA A 276 15.40 9.12 -15.47
CA ALA A 276 15.28 8.03 -16.45
C ALA A 276 13.81 7.69 -16.71
N ALA A 277 13.44 7.48 -17.97
CA ALA A 277 12.06 7.12 -18.32
C ALA A 277 11.72 5.71 -17.82
N MET A 278 12.59 4.74 -18.11
CA MET A 278 12.36 3.34 -17.79
C MET A 278 13.64 2.61 -17.42
N ALA A 279 13.58 1.74 -16.41
CA ALA A 279 14.67 0.83 -16.09
C ALA A 279 14.16 -0.53 -15.62
N GLY A 280 14.69 -1.59 -16.23
CA GLY A 280 14.40 -2.96 -15.83
C GLY A 280 15.45 -3.95 -16.31
N LYS A 281 15.30 -5.23 -15.96
CA LYS A 281 16.26 -6.27 -16.34
C LYS A 281 16.22 -6.52 -17.84
N LYS A 282 15.04 -6.88 -18.35
CA LYS A 282 14.73 -6.99 -19.79
C LYS A 282 13.59 -6.04 -20.10
N ILE A 283 13.72 -5.27 -21.18
CA ILE A 283 12.65 -4.40 -21.69
C ILE A 283 12.25 -4.91 -23.08
N GLU A 284 10.98 -5.20 -23.27
CA GLU A 284 10.41 -5.70 -24.52
C GLU A 284 9.19 -4.85 -24.89
N ILE A 285 9.27 -4.18 -26.04
CA ILE A 285 8.20 -3.30 -26.53
C ILE A 285 7.80 -3.78 -27.93
N ILE A 286 6.56 -4.24 -28.05
CA ILE A 286 5.99 -4.83 -29.27
C ILE A 286 4.74 -4.02 -29.66
N GLY A 287 4.77 -3.28 -30.76
CA GLY A 287 3.59 -2.56 -31.24
C GLY A 287 3.11 -1.39 -30.36
N GLY A 288 3.97 -0.87 -29.48
CA GLY A 288 3.68 0.29 -28.63
C GLY A 288 4.20 1.64 -29.19
N TYR A 289 3.87 2.73 -28.49
CA TYR A 289 4.43 4.07 -28.72
C TYR A 289 4.92 4.64 -27.39
N ILE A 290 6.15 5.16 -27.34
CA ILE A 290 6.66 5.93 -26.20
C ILE A 290 6.83 7.39 -26.64
N ALA A 291 6.18 8.30 -25.94
CA ALA A 291 6.30 9.74 -26.13
C ALA A 291 7.00 10.38 -24.92
N ASP A 292 7.90 11.33 -25.16
CA ASP A 292 8.23 12.37 -24.17
C ASP A 292 7.52 13.67 -24.62
N PRO A 293 6.57 14.20 -23.82
CA PRO A 293 5.75 15.33 -24.23
C PRO A 293 6.37 16.71 -23.96
N PHE A 294 7.48 16.84 -23.22
CA PHE A 294 7.90 18.15 -22.67
C PHE A 294 9.01 18.87 -23.43
N ASP A 295 9.99 18.18 -24.01
CA ASP A 295 11.11 18.84 -24.70
C ASP A 295 11.43 18.24 -26.08
N GLY A 296 10.85 17.08 -26.42
CA GLY A 296 11.17 16.36 -27.64
C GLY A 296 12.58 15.74 -27.63
N GLU A 297 13.29 15.79 -26.50
CA GLU A 297 14.46 14.99 -26.21
C GLU A 297 14.02 13.68 -25.55
N VAL A 298 14.74 12.60 -25.79
CA VAL A 298 14.37 11.29 -25.26
C VAL A 298 15.14 11.01 -24.00
N LYS A 299 14.40 10.75 -22.92
CA LYS A 299 14.98 10.34 -21.65
C LYS A 299 15.33 8.86 -21.62
N GLU A 300 16.36 8.54 -20.85
CA GLU A 300 17.08 7.28 -20.89
C GLU A 300 16.17 6.05 -20.70
N ILE A 301 16.32 5.05 -21.58
CA ILE A 301 15.79 3.69 -21.39
C ILE A 301 16.97 2.77 -21.06
N SER A 302 16.98 2.21 -19.86
CA SER A 302 18.06 1.34 -19.38
C SER A 302 17.59 -0.09 -19.19
N GLY A 303 17.98 -0.97 -20.13
CA GLY A 303 17.85 -2.41 -19.96
C GLY A 303 19.14 -2.97 -19.39
N MET A 304 19.11 -3.50 -18.16
CA MET A 304 20.32 -4.03 -17.52
C MET A 304 20.94 -5.15 -18.35
N ASP A 305 20.10 -6.03 -18.91
CA ASP A 305 20.51 -7.15 -19.76
C ASP A 305 20.19 -6.92 -21.24
N THR A 306 18.95 -6.55 -21.58
CA THR A 306 18.49 -6.48 -22.99
C THR A 306 17.33 -5.51 -23.18
N VAL A 307 17.32 -4.82 -24.33
CA VAL A 307 16.19 -4.01 -24.83
C VAL A 307 15.79 -4.50 -26.22
N ILE A 308 14.51 -4.84 -26.41
CA ILE A 308 13.92 -5.29 -27.68
C ILE A 308 12.82 -4.30 -28.08
N LEU A 309 12.90 -3.77 -29.29
CA LEU A 309 11.90 -2.88 -29.89
C LEU A 309 11.44 -3.48 -31.22
N GLU A 310 10.18 -3.90 -31.30
CA GLU A 310 9.59 -4.49 -32.51
C GLU A 310 8.32 -3.74 -32.92
N ASN A 311 8.29 -3.28 -34.17
CA ASN A 311 7.17 -2.51 -34.73
C ASN A 311 6.77 -1.28 -33.89
N THR A 312 7.69 -0.76 -33.09
CA THR A 312 7.49 0.38 -32.20
C THR A 312 7.76 1.68 -32.95
N MET A 313 6.83 2.63 -32.86
CA MET A 313 7.11 4.01 -33.26
C MET A 313 7.78 4.72 -32.07
N VAL A 314 9.11 4.76 -32.04
CA VAL A 314 9.85 5.57 -31.06
C VAL A 314 10.55 6.71 -31.79
N LYS A 315 10.39 7.94 -31.29
CA LYS A 315 10.84 9.14 -32.00
C LYS A 315 12.38 9.27 -32.02
N GLU A 316 13.05 8.77 -30.97
CA GLU A 316 14.50 8.51 -30.82
C GLU A 316 14.65 7.65 -29.52
N VAL A 317 15.72 6.86 -29.33
CA VAL A 317 15.95 6.11 -28.06
C VAL A 317 17.43 6.12 -27.71
N HIS A 318 17.77 6.59 -26.51
CA HIS A 318 19.09 6.38 -25.90
C HIS A 318 19.06 5.13 -25.02
N ILE A 319 19.59 4.02 -25.56
CA ILE A 319 19.65 2.73 -24.89
C ILE A 319 20.99 2.59 -24.18
N LEU A 320 20.98 2.51 -22.85
CA LEU A 320 22.15 2.05 -22.09
C LEU A 320 21.95 0.58 -21.74
N THR A 321 22.71 -0.31 -22.40
CA THR A 321 22.82 -1.71 -21.96
C THR A 321 23.99 -1.86 -21.01
N GLY A 322 23.75 -2.32 -19.78
CA GLY A 322 24.81 -2.72 -18.84
C GLY A 322 25.22 -1.71 -17.76
N ALA A 323 24.46 -0.62 -17.54
CA ALA A 323 24.63 0.23 -16.37
C ALA A 323 23.49 -0.04 -15.37
N LYS A 324 23.78 -0.73 -14.27
CA LYS A 324 22.88 -0.79 -13.11
C LYS A 324 22.66 0.65 -12.63
N PRO A 325 21.42 1.16 -12.47
CA PRO A 325 21.19 2.46 -11.86
C PRO A 325 21.86 2.45 -10.49
N THR A 326 22.64 3.49 -10.22
CA THR A 326 23.39 3.60 -8.97
C THR A 326 22.35 3.68 -7.85
N PRO A 327 22.30 2.74 -6.89
CA PRO A 327 21.34 2.84 -5.79
C PRO A 327 21.59 4.15 -5.05
N THR A 328 20.52 4.90 -4.78
CA THR A 328 20.56 6.09 -3.95
C THR A 328 21.28 5.74 -2.64
N PRO A 329 22.34 6.47 -2.24
CA PRO A 329 23.01 6.20 -0.98
C PRO A 329 21.97 6.31 0.13
N THR A 330 21.74 5.21 0.85
CA THR A 330 20.92 5.23 2.06
C THR A 330 21.51 6.31 2.98
N PRO A 331 20.72 7.29 3.45
CA PRO A 331 21.25 8.28 4.38
C PRO A 331 21.88 7.55 5.55
N THR A 332 23.16 7.81 5.79
CA THR A 332 23.86 7.26 6.94
C THR A 332 23.07 7.72 8.17
N PRO A 333 22.59 6.82 9.04
CA PRO A 333 21.88 7.26 10.24
C PRO A 333 22.78 8.24 10.99
N SER A 334 22.30 9.47 11.14
CA SER A 334 22.99 10.48 11.94
C SER A 334 23.17 9.89 13.34
N PRO A 335 24.38 9.94 13.94
CA PRO A 335 24.60 9.42 15.27
C PRO A 335 23.60 10.10 16.21
N THR A 336 22.71 9.29 16.78
CA THR A 336 21.73 9.75 17.78
C THR A 336 22.52 10.40 18.91
N PRO A 337 22.27 11.67 19.27
CA PRO A 337 22.96 12.29 20.40
C PRO A 337 22.73 11.44 21.64
N THR A 338 23.82 11.07 22.31
CA THR A 338 23.77 10.32 23.55
C THR A 338 22.87 11.06 24.54
N PRO A 339 21.83 10.41 25.13
CA PRO A 339 20.96 11.08 26.06
C PRO A 339 21.79 11.60 27.24
N THR A 340 21.79 12.91 27.41
CA THR A 340 22.29 13.55 28.63
C THR A 340 21.46 13.03 29.80
N PRO A 341 22.06 12.51 30.88
CA PRO A 341 21.29 12.01 32.02
C PRO A 341 20.38 13.14 32.54
N THR A 342 19.08 12.91 32.43
CA THR A 342 18.06 13.80 32.97
C THR A 342 18.15 13.76 34.49
N PRO A 343 18.19 14.91 35.20
CA PRO A 343 18.16 14.93 36.65
C PRO A 343 16.89 14.23 37.15
N THR A 344 17.07 13.30 38.09
CA THR A 344 16.00 12.49 38.68
C THR A 344 14.89 13.40 39.25
N PRO A 345 13.63 13.26 38.81
CA PRO A 345 12.51 13.98 39.41
C PRO A 345 12.34 13.55 40.87
N GLN A 346 12.17 14.53 41.74
CA GLN A 346 11.70 14.33 43.12
C GLN A 346 10.26 13.75 43.06
N PRO A 347 9.90 12.77 43.91
CA PRO A 347 8.58 12.15 43.82
C PRO A 347 7.48 13.17 44.10
N GLU A 348 6.66 13.41 43.08
CA GLU A 348 5.35 14.05 43.21
C GLU A 348 4.33 12.99 43.62
N VAL A 349 3.58 13.33 44.66
CA VAL A 349 2.39 12.60 45.11
C VAL A 349 1.24 13.05 44.22
N ASP A 350 0.59 12.15 43.47
CA ASP A 350 -0.87 12.10 43.44
C ASP A 350 -1.48 10.90 42.66
N GLU A 351 -2.42 10.28 43.37
CA GLU A 351 -3.76 9.82 42.97
C GLU A 351 -3.96 9.01 41.65
N GLY A 352 -4.30 7.72 41.84
CA GLY A 352 -5.47 7.14 41.17
C GLY A 352 -5.30 6.50 39.78
N PHE A 353 -4.51 5.44 39.64
CA PHE A 353 -4.63 4.51 38.50
C PHE A 353 -5.75 3.48 38.75
N SER A 354 -6.88 3.61 38.05
CA SER A 354 -7.93 2.59 38.04
C SER A 354 -7.59 1.49 37.03
N VAL A 355 -7.19 0.32 37.54
CA VAL A 355 -6.99 -0.89 36.73
C VAL A 355 -8.37 -1.45 36.37
N THR A 356 -8.73 -1.46 35.09
CA THR A 356 -9.93 -2.17 34.64
C THR A 356 -9.71 -3.69 34.58
N PRO A 357 -10.72 -4.52 34.89
CA PRO A 357 -10.57 -5.99 34.97
C PRO A 357 -10.03 -6.68 33.69
N ARG A 358 -10.17 -6.04 32.52
CA ARG A 358 -9.68 -6.58 31.24
C ARG A 358 -8.14 -6.56 31.11
N MET A 359 -7.45 -5.59 31.72
CA MET A 359 -5.99 -5.52 31.73
C MET A 359 -5.34 -6.68 32.49
N ILE A 360 -6.02 -7.20 33.51
CA ILE A 360 -5.55 -8.34 34.31
C ILE A 360 -5.62 -9.63 33.49
N VAL A 361 -6.68 -9.83 32.71
CA VAL A 361 -6.87 -11.05 31.91
C VAL A 361 -5.89 -11.10 30.73
N GLY A 362 -5.68 -9.99 30.02
CA GLY A 362 -4.72 -9.90 28.92
C GLY A 362 -3.28 -10.12 29.37
N GLY A 363 -2.86 -9.46 30.46
CA GLY A 363 -1.51 -9.63 31.01
C GLY A 363 -1.23 -11.05 31.50
N VAL A 364 -2.20 -11.72 32.11
CA VAL A 364 -2.05 -13.11 32.58
C VAL A 364 -1.94 -14.09 31.41
N LEU A 365 -2.69 -13.90 30.33
CA LEU A 365 -2.61 -14.76 29.13
C LEU A 365 -1.24 -14.67 28.44
N VAL A 366 -0.67 -13.47 28.34
CA VAL A 366 0.66 -13.27 27.77
C VAL A 366 1.74 -13.97 28.60
N ILE A 367 1.66 -13.87 29.94
CA ILE A 367 2.60 -14.56 30.84
C ILE A 367 2.49 -16.07 30.70
N VAL A 368 1.28 -16.62 30.61
CA VAL A 368 1.05 -18.06 30.44
C VAL A 368 1.59 -18.57 29.10
N ALA A 369 1.38 -17.82 28.01
CA ALA A 369 1.91 -18.16 26.69
C ALA A 369 3.45 -18.15 26.68
N LEU A 370 4.08 -17.14 27.30
CA LEU A 370 5.54 -17.05 27.42
C LEU A 370 6.12 -18.21 28.24
N CYS A 371 5.46 -18.60 29.34
CA CYS A 371 5.85 -19.78 30.13
C CYS A 371 5.72 -21.08 29.32
N ALA A 372 4.66 -21.24 28.54
CA ALA A 372 4.47 -22.44 27.70
C ALA A 372 5.54 -22.55 26.61
N VAL A 373 5.88 -21.44 25.95
CA VAL A 373 6.96 -21.39 24.95
C VAL A 373 8.31 -21.71 25.59
N ALA A 374 8.61 -21.16 26.77
CA ALA A 374 9.85 -21.45 27.49
C ALA A 374 9.97 -22.94 27.85
N VAL A 375 8.89 -23.58 28.29
CA VAL A 375 8.87 -25.02 28.60
C VAL A 375 9.11 -25.87 27.35
N ILE A 376 8.49 -25.52 26.21
CA ILE A 376 8.68 -26.24 24.94
C ILE A 376 10.13 -26.10 24.44
N VAL A 377 10.71 -24.91 24.55
CA VAL A 377 12.09 -24.65 24.14
C VAL A 377 13.08 -25.41 25.03
N VAL A 378 12.90 -25.38 26.36
CA VAL A 378 13.77 -26.11 27.30
C VAL A 378 13.62 -27.63 27.14
N GLY A 379 12.41 -28.12 26.88
CA GLY A 379 12.16 -29.54 26.60
C GLY A 379 12.84 -30.03 25.31
N LYS A 380 12.80 -29.24 24.24
CA LYS A 380 13.47 -29.55 22.97
C LYS A 380 15.01 -29.50 23.05
N ILE A 381 15.56 -28.69 23.96
CA ILE A 381 17.01 -28.63 24.19
C ILE A 381 17.49 -29.86 24.97
N ARG A 382 16.74 -30.32 25.97
CA ARG A 382 17.10 -31.52 26.76
C ARG A 382 16.97 -32.84 26.01
N GLY A 383 16.01 -32.97 25.09
CA GLY A 383 15.84 -34.19 24.29
C GLY A 383 16.86 -34.38 23.16
N ARG A 384 17.84 -33.46 23.01
CA ARG A 384 18.88 -33.52 21.96
C ARG A 384 20.26 -33.92 22.50
N ASP A 385 20.37 -34.10 23.82
CA ASP A 385 21.60 -34.49 24.54
C ASP A 385 21.49 -35.86 25.24
N GLU A 386 20.46 -36.68 24.92
CA GLU A 386 20.34 -38.10 25.33
C GLU A 386 20.51 -39.06 24.14
#